data_AF-A0A0B1SXH4-F1
#
_entry.id   AF-A0A0B1SXH4-F1
#
_cell.length_a   1.000
_cell.length_b   1.000
_cell.length_c   1.000
_cell.angle_alpha   90.00
_cell.angle_beta   90.00
_cell.angle_gamma   90.00
#
_symmetry.space_group_name_H-M   'P 1'
#
loop_
_entity.id
_entity.type
_entity.pdbx_description
1 polymer ?
#
loop_
_entity_poly.entity_id
_entity_poly.type
_entity_poly.pdbx_seq_one_letter_code
_entity_poly.pdbx_strand_id
1 'polypeptide(L)'
;MALNMSSDSMFLMAETDFGLSLLRHAPATQSLVVSPLSVMFALSMVQLGSKGNTKSQINSLLSKGILSKNFQIEKDYENTVTKRYPAKLESLDFSKAEEAAKIIDGFISNVTESKIHDMVNADSVSAIRGNYRIRKAENKDAQEICLPPG
;
A
#
# COMPACT_ATOMS: atom_id res chain seq x y z
N MET A 1 24.72 -6.18 25.61
CA MET A 1 23.79 -5.22 26.24
C MET A 1 22.63 -5.04 25.27
N ALA A 2 21.48 -5.66 25.53
CA ALA A 2 20.31 -5.49 24.69
C ALA A 2 19.70 -4.11 24.99
N LEU A 3 19.65 -3.22 24.00
CA LEU A 3 18.98 -1.94 24.14
C LEU A 3 17.48 -2.23 24.27
N ASN A 4 16.91 -1.95 25.45
CA ASN A 4 15.47 -1.98 25.67
C ASN A 4 14.86 -0.75 25.00
N MET A 5 14.64 -0.84 23.68
CA MET A 5 14.05 0.23 22.89
C MET A 5 12.53 0.18 23.06
N SER A 6 11.90 1.34 23.31
CA SER A 6 10.45 1.45 23.36
C SER A 6 9.83 1.17 21.99
N SER A 7 8.60 0.66 21.96
CA SER A 7 7.84 0.39 20.72
C SER A 7 7.71 1.64 19.83
N ASP A 8 7.56 2.82 20.43
CA ASP A 8 7.50 4.10 19.72
C ASP A 8 8.82 4.43 19.01
N SER A 9 9.96 4.14 19.65
CA SER A 9 11.28 4.37 19.04
C SER A 9 11.50 3.45 17.84
N MET A 10 11.07 2.19 17.95
CA MET A 10 11.18 1.23 16.86
C MET A 10 10.28 1.60 15.67
N PHE A 11 9.09 2.12 15.96
CA PHE A 11 8.18 2.64 14.92
C PHE A 11 8.77 3.84 14.18
N LEU A 12 9.31 4.83 14.89
CA LEU A 12 9.92 6.02 14.28
C LEU A 12 11.14 5.67 13.42
N MET A 13 11.95 4.71 13.87
CA MET A 13 13.07 4.19 13.07
C MET A 13 12.58 3.50 11.80
N ALA A 14 11.53 2.69 11.90
CA ALA A 14 10.90 2.03 10.75
C ALA A 14 10.38 3.04 9.73
N GLU A 15 9.66 4.06 10.19
CA GLU A 15 9.11 5.12 9.36
C GLU A 15 10.22 5.91 8.64
N THR A 16 11.30 6.21 9.36
CA THR A 16 12.46 6.92 8.81
C THR A 16 13.17 6.08 7.74
N ASP A 17 13.47 4.82 8.02
CA ASP A 17 14.17 3.93 7.08
C ASP A 17 13.31 3.64 5.83
N PHE A 18 11.99 3.47 6.02
CA PHE A 18 11.06 3.34 4.92
C PHE A 18 11.00 4.61 4.08
N GLY A 19 10.90 5.78 4.70
CA GLY A 19 10.91 7.07 4.02
C GLY A 19 12.18 7.30 3.21
N LEU A 20 13.35 7.03 3.78
CA LEU A 20 14.63 7.09 3.06
C LEU A 20 14.68 6.12 1.88
N SER A 21 14.11 4.92 2.04
CA SER A 21 14.01 3.94 0.97
C SER A 21 13.14 4.42 -0.18
N LEU A 22 12.03 5.12 0.09
CA LEU A 22 11.20 5.75 -0.94
C LEU A 22 11.97 6.84 -1.69
N LEU A 23 12.67 7.72 -0.97
CA LEU A 23 13.44 8.80 -1.57
C LEU A 23 14.59 8.29 -2.45
N ARG A 24 15.23 7.18 -2.07
CA ARG A 24 16.30 6.55 -2.89
C ARG A 24 15.81 6.01 -4.23
N HIS A 25 14.54 5.65 -4.34
CA HIS A 25 13.94 5.20 -5.59
C HIS A 25 13.44 6.36 -6.46
N ALA A 26 13.41 7.58 -5.91
CA ALA A 26 12.96 8.75 -6.64
C ALA A 26 14.04 9.28 -7.61
N PRO A 27 13.65 9.81 -8.77
CA PRO A 27 14.58 10.45 -9.68
C PRO A 27 15.15 11.73 -9.05
N ALA A 28 16.48 11.91 -9.11
CA ALA A 28 17.16 13.09 -8.55
C ALA A 28 16.85 14.41 -9.28
N THR A 29 16.11 14.36 -10.38
CA THR A 29 15.84 15.51 -11.26
C THR A 29 14.55 16.26 -10.92
N GLN A 30 13.75 15.76 -9.98
CA GLN A 30 12.47 16.36 -9.62
C GLN A 30 12.36 16.54 -8.11
N SER A 31 11.67 17.61 -7.69
CA SER A 31 11.31 17.80 -6.30
C SER A 31 10.28 16.75 -5.88
N LEU A 32 10.61 15.95 -4.88
CA LEU A 32 9.71 14.95 -4.31
C LEU A 32 9.42 15.28 -2.85
N VAL A 33 8.13 15.30 -2.51
CA VAL A 33 7.64 15.31 -1.12
C VAL A 33 6.78 14.07 -0.95
N VAL A 34 7.03 13.29 0.10
CA VAL A 34 6.27 12.07 0.41
C VAL A 34 6.07 11.97 1.92
N SER A 35 4.92 11.47 2.34
CA SER A 35 4.64 11.11 3.74
C SER A 35 4.83 9.60 3.92
N PRO A 36 5.95 9.13 4.51
CA PRO A 36 6.20 7.70 4.70
C PRO A 36 5.11 7.03 5.53
N LEU A 37 4.64 7.69 6.59
CA LEU A 37 3.55 7.23 7.43
C LEU A 37 2.27 6.94 6.65
N SER A 38 1.86 7.87 5.78
CA SER A 38 0.64 7.72 4.96
C SER A 38 0.74 6.54 4.00
N VAL A 39 1.92 6.33 3.39
CA VAL A 39 2.15 5.19 2.49
C VAL A 39 2.13 3.87 3.24
N MET A 40 2.78 3.79 4.41
CA MET A 40 2.73 2.60 5.26
C MET A 40 1.28 2.27 5.66
N PHE A 41 0.47 3.30 5.93
CA PHE A 41 -0.94 3.15 6.29
C PHE A 41 -1.75 2.52 5.16
N ALA A 42 -1.62 3.07 3.94
CA ALA A 42 -2.23 2.51 2.76
C ALA A 42 -1.81 1.04 2.53
N LEU A 43 -0.51 0.75 2.66
CA LEU A 43 0.02 -0.60 2.49
C LEU A 43 -0.55 -1.59 3.51
N SER A 44 -0.72 -1.19 4.77
CA SER A 44 -1.31 -2.06 5.79
C SER A 44 -2.78 -2.35 5.55
N MET A 45 -3.58 -1.38 5.08
CA MET A 45 -4.96 -1.66 4.66
C MET A 45 -5.01 -2.65 3.50
N VAL A 46 -4.10 -2.51 2.52
CA VAL A 46 -3.97 -3.47 1.41
C VAL A 46 -3.51 -4.84 1.93
N GLN A 47 -2.59 -4.88 2.90
CA GLN A 47 -2.12 -6.11 3.54
C GLN A 47 -3.28 -6.88 4.18
N LEU A 48 -4.15 -6.19 4.93
CA LEU A 48 -5.31 -6.78 5.60
C LEU A 48 -6.33 -7.36 4.60
N GLY A 49 -6.49 -6.73 3.44
CA GLY A 49 -7.34 -7.23 2.35
C GLY A 49 -6.68 -8.31 1.46
N SER A 50 -5.38 -8.54 1.60
CA SER A 50 -4.60 -9.43 0.72
C SER A 50 -4.41 -10.84 1.29
N LYS A 51 -4.07 -11.81 0.43
CA LYS A 51 -3.77 -13.20 0.82
C LYS A 51 -2.51 -13.70 0.10
N GLY A 52 -1.96 -14.83 0.57
CA GLY A 52 -0.84 -15.53 -0.08
C GLY A 52 0.40 -14.66 -0.27
N ASN A 53 0.99 -14.73 -1.46
CA ASN A 53 2.24 -14.05 -1.79
C ASN A 53 2.15 -12.52 -1.65
N THR A 54 1.02 -11.91 -2.01
CA THR A 54 0.82 -10.46 -1.89
C THR A 54 0.90 -10.02 -0.43
N LYS A 55 0.25 -10.75 0.49
CA LYS A 55 0.33 -10.45 1.93
C LYS A 55 1.77 -10.54 2.44
N SER A 56 2.50 -11.58 2.03
CA SER A 56 3.89 -11.80 2.43
C SER A 56 4.84 -10.71 1.90
N GLN A 57 4.67 -10.28 0.64
CA GLN A 57 5.47 -9.22 0.03
C GLN A 57 5.27 -7.89 0.76
N ILE A 58 4.03 -7.51 1.05
CA ILE A 58 3.74 -6.25 1.76
C ILE A 58 4.30 -6.30 3.18
N ASN A 59 4.11 -7.41 3.89
CA ASN A 59 4.68 -7.58 5.23
C ASN A 59 6.22 -7.49 5.22
N SER A 60 6.87 -8.05 4.20
CA SER A 60 8.33 -7.95 4.05
C SER A 60 8.77 -6.51 3.80
N LEU A 61 8.03 -5.71 3.03
CA LEU A 61 8.37 -4.30 2.79
C LEU A 61 8.23 -3.45 4.05
N LEU A 62 7.13 -3.61 4.79
CA LEU A 62 6.91 -2.89 6.05
C LEU A 62 7.92 -3.28 7.13
N SER A 63 8.37 -4.56 7.14
CA SER A 63 9.37 -5.06 8.09
C SER A 63 10.82 -4.83 7.67
N LYS A 64 11.12 -4.62 6.38
CA LYS A 64 12.49 -4.34 5.91
C LYS A 64 13.04 -3.01 6.39
N GLY A 65 12.19 -2.05 6.73
CA GLY A 65 12.59 -0.82 7.45
C GLY A 65 12.97 -1.05 8.91
N ILE A 66 12.82 -2.28 9.43
CA ILE A 66 13.16 -2.65 10.80
C ILE A 66 14.24 -3.74 10.73
N LEU A 67 15.47 -3.40 11.12
CA LEU A 67 16.61 -4.33 11.22
C LEU A 67 16.45 -5.41 12.31
N SER A 68 15.23 -5.86 12.62
CA SER A 68 15.02 -6.95 13.57
C SER A 68 13.95 -7.92 13.08
N LYS A 69 14.37 -9.17 12.85
CA LYS A 69 13.52 -10.33 12.49
C LYS A 69 12.47 -10.71 13.55
N ASN A 70 12.31 -9.89 14.60
CA ASN A 70 11.53 -10.20 15.80
C ASN A 70 10.34 -9.25 16.01
N PHE A 71 10.09 -8.30 15.11
CA PHE A 71 9.01 -7.34 15.29
C PHE A 71 7.73 -7.79 14.57
N GLN A 72 6.68 -8.09 15.33
CA GLN A 72 5.34 -8.36 14.81
C GLN A 72 4.63 -7.04 14.51
N ILE A 73 5.07 -6.35 13.44
CA ILE A 73 4.44 -5.11 12.94
C ILE A 73 2.93 -5.28 12.85
N GLU A 74 2.46 -6.47 12.47
CA GLU A 74 1.04 -6.76 12.24
C GLU A 74 0.16 -6.30 13.40
N LYS A 75 0.48 -6.65 14.66
CA LYS A 75 -0.41 -6.33 15.79
C LYS A 75 -0.30 -4.90 16.29
N ASP A 76 0.92 -4.38 16.45
CA ASP A 76 1.11 -3.02 17.00
C ASP A 76 0.70 -1.96 15.97
N TYR A 77 0.94 -2.21 14.69
CA TYR A 77 0.49 -1.36 13.60
C TYR A 77 -1.02 -1.43 13.43
N GLU A 78 -1.62 -2.63 13.41
CA GLU A 78 -3.08 -2.81 13.33
C GLU A 78 -3.77 -2.12 14.51
N ASN A 79 -3.31 -2.33 15.74
CA ASN A 79 -3.85 -1.68 16.93
C ASN A 79 -3.71 -0.15 16.87
N THR A 80 -2.57 0.34 16.39
CA THR A 80 -2.31 1.77 16.25
C THR A 80 -3.21 2.41 15.20
N VAL A 81 -3.33 1.78 14.04
CA VAL A 81 -4.13 2.24 12.91
C VAL A 81 -5.61 2.22 13.23
N THR A 82 -6.11 1.10 13.75
CA THR A 82 -7.53 0.95 14.12
C THR A 82 -7.92 1.91 15.24
N LYS A 83 -7.03 2.19 16.20
CA LYS A 83 -7.28 3.13 17.30
C LYS A 83 -7.21 4.59 16.88
N ARG A 84 -6.25 4.96 16.03
CA ARG A 84 -5.99 6.37 15.66
C ARG A 84 -6.85 6.86 14.49
N TYR A 85 -7.29 5.94 13.63
CA TYR A 85 -8.00 6.29 12.41
C TYR A 85 -9.25 5.41 12.25
N PRO A 86 -10.37 5.78 12.91
CA PRO A 86 -11.64 5.11 12.68
C PRO A 86 -12.03 5.31 11.20
N ALA A 87 -11.97 4.23 10.43
CA ALA A 87 -12.34 4.27 9.02
C ALA A 87 -13.85 4.55 8.90
N LYS A 88 -14.19 5.67 8.25
CA LYS A 88 -15.57 5.93 7.83
C LYS A 88 -15.86 5.06 6.60
N LEU A 89 -16.78 4.11 6.74
CA LEU A 89 -17.21 3.27 5.63
C LEU A 89 -18.36 3.94 4.90
N GLU A 90 -18.15 4.32 3.65
CA GLU A 90 -19.20 4.79 2.75
C GLU A 90 -19.27 3.84 1.56
N SER A 91 -20.48 3.39 1.21
CA SER A 91 -20.71 2.57 0.02
C SER A 91 -20.72 3.48 -1.21
N LEU A 92 -19.91 3.16 -2.21
CA LEU A 92 -19.77 3.95 -3.43
C LEU A 92 -19.99 3.09 -4.66
N ASP A 93 -20.76 3.59 -5.62
CA ASP A 93 -21.00 2.92 -6.90
C ASP A 93 -19.90 3.26 -7.91
N PHE A 94 -18.89 2.40 -8.00
CA PHE A 94 -17.78 2.54 -8.95
C PHE A 94 -18.20 2.30 -10.42
N SER A 95 -19.45 1.92 -10.71
CA SER A 95 -19.95 1.87 -12.09
C SER A 95 -20.14 3.28 -12.68
N LYS A 96 -20.35 4.28 -11.81
CA LYS A 96 -20.48 5.70 -12.15
C LYS A 96 -19.20 6.46 -11.84
N ALA A 97 -18.20 6.29 -12.70
CA ALA A 97 -16.84 6.78 -12.46
C ALA A 97 -16.76 8.28 -12.12
N GLU A 98 -17.47 9.15 -12.83
CA GLU A 98 -17.52 10.59 -12.54
C GLU A 98 -18.10 10.92 -11.16
N GLU A 99 -19.21 10.29 -10.78
CA GLU A 99 -19.84 10.54 -9.48
C GLU A 99 -18.93 10.03 -8.35
N ALA A 100 -18.36 8.84 -8.52
CA ALA A 100 -17.43 8.24 -7.57
C ALA A 100 -16.15 9.07 -7.40
N ALA A 101 -15.55 9.53 -8.51
CA ALA A 101 -14.36 10.37 -8.48
C ALA A 101 -14.63 11.70 -7.74
N LYS A 102 -15.77 12.35 -8.00
CA LYS A 102 -16.17 13.59 -7.30
C LYS A 102 -16.34 13.37 -5.79
N ILE A 103 -16.91 12.24 -5.38
CA ILE A 103 -17.11 11.94 -3.96
C ILE A 103 -15.75 11.72 -3.27
N ILE A 104 -14.85 10.95 -3.89
CA ILE A 104 -13.52 10.67 -3.33
C ILE A 104 -12.67 11.95 -3.30
N ASP A 105 -12.60 12.68 -4.41
CA ASP A 105 -11.81 13.91 -4.50
C ASP A 105 -12.37 15.01 -3.59
N GLY A 106 -13.69 15.12 -3.50
CA GLY A 106 -14.36 16.02 -2.56
C GLY A 106 -14.04 15.68 -1.10
N PHE A 107 -13.96 14.39 -0.75
CA PHE A 107 -13.50 13.97 0.57
C PHE A 107 -12.04 14.37 0.82
N ILE A 108 -11.13 14.09 -0.12
CA ILE A 108 -9.70 14.44 -0.03
C ILE A 108 -9.54 15.96 0.13
N SER A 109 -10.21 16.74 -0.70
CA SER A 109 -10.21 18.20 -0.65
C SER A 109 -10.74 18.71 0.69
N ASN A 110 -11.85 18.17 1.19
CA ASN A 110 -12.39 18.59 2.49
C ASN A 110 -11.43 18.28 3.67
N VAL A 111 -10.92 17.06 3.78
CA VAL A 111 -10.03 16.68 4.91
C VAL A 111 -8.66 17.35 4.86
N THR A 112 -8.28 17.92 3.72
CA THR A 112 -7.03 18.65 3.52
C THR A 112 -7.23 20.16 3.46
N GLU A 113 -8.40 20.66 3.88
CA GLU A 113 -8.73 22.09 3.85
C GLU A 113 -8.55 22.71 2.45
N SER A 114 -8.95 21.97 1.43
CA SER A 114 -8.83 22.28 0.01
C SER A 114 -7.40 22.42 -0.52
N LYS A 115 -6.39 22.00 0.24
CA LYS A 115 -4.97 22.08 -0.18
C LYS A 115 -4.56 20.95 -1.12
N ILE A 116 -5.26 19.82 -1.07
CA ILE A 116 -5.02 18.68 -1.94
C ILE A 116 -6.33 18.36 -2.66
N HIS A 117 -6.36 18.55 -3.97
CA HIS A 117 -7.52 18.34 -4.83
C HIS A 117 -7.08 17.78 -6.18
N ASP A 118 -8.04 17.38 -7.02
CA ASP A 118 -7.82 16.76 -8.33
C ASP A 118 -6.90 15.52 -8.27
N MET A 119 -6.92 14.80 -7.15
CA MET A 119 -6.17 13.55 -6.95
C MET A 119 -6.81 12.37 -7.65
N VAL A 120 -8.15 12.37 -7.77
CA VAL A 120 -8.91 11.26 -8.34
C VAL A 120 -9.83 11.77 -9.44
N ASN A 121 -9.69 11.18 -10.62
CA ASN A 121 -10.55 11.45 -11.77
C ASN A 121 -11.28 10.19 -12.23
N ALA A 122 -12.23 10.36 -13.16
CA ALA A 122 -13.05 9.27 -13.66
C ALA A 122 -12.22 8.18 -14.35
N ASP A 123 -11.14 8.54 -15.05
CA ASP A 123 -10.25 7.58 -15.71
C ASP A 123 -9.61 6.64 -14.68
N SER A 124 -9.06 7.19 -13.58
CA SER A 124 -8.48 6.43 -12.47
C SER A 124 -9.49 5.49 -11.82
N VAL A 125 -10.75 5.91 -11.66
CA VAL A 125 -11.83 5.07 -11.12
C VAL A 125 -12.25 3.98 -12.12
N SER A 126 -12.38 4.33 -13.39
CA SER A 126 -12.78 3.40 -14.45
C SER A 126 -11.76 2.28 -14.66
N ALA A 127 -10.47 2.58 -14.44
CA ALA A 127 -9.39 1.60 -14.48
C ALA A 127 -9.57 0.46 -13.45
N ILE A 128 -10.20 0.75 -12.30
CA ILE A 128 -10.51 -0.24 -11.26
C ILE A 128 -11.52 -1.27 -11.78
N ARG A 129 -12.45 -0.85 -12.65
CA ARG A 129 -13.50 -1.73 -13.20
C ARG A 129 -12.95 -2.77 -14.17
N GLY A 130 -11.70 -2.62 -14.62
CA GLY A 130 -10.95 -3.63 -15.36
C GLY A 130 -11.60 -4.06 -16.66
N ASN A 131 -11.12 -3.53 -17.80
CA ASN A 131 -11.23 -4.23 -19.08
C ASN A 131 -10.18 -5.36 -19.15
N TYR A 132 -10.10 -6.21 -18.12
CA TYR A 132 -9.26 -7.39 -18.13
C TYR A 132 -9.86 -8.42 -19.10
N ARG A 133 -9.57 -8.27 -20.39
CA ARG A 133 -9.59 -9.40 -21.32
C ARG A 133 -8.44 -10.31 -20.88
N ILE A 134 -8.75 -11.25 -19.99
CA ILE A 134 -7.90 -12.42 -19.79
C ILE A 134 -7.78 -13.07 -21.17
N ARG A 135 -6.66 -12.87 -21.85
CA ARG A 135 -6.29 -13.76 -22.94
C ARG A 135 -6.10 -15.11 -22.27
N LYS A 136 -7.07 -16.02 -22.40
CA LYS A 136 -6.77 -17.43 -22.25
C LYS A 136 -5.60 -17.67 -23.20
N ALA A 137 -4.42 -17.92 -22.66
CA ALA A 137 -3.43 -18.67 -23.38
C ALA A 137 -4.07 -20.04 -23.58
N GLU A 138 -4.73 -20.23 -24.72
CA GLU A 138 -5.02 -21.55 -25.24
C GLU A 138 -3.67 -22.09 -25.74
N ASN A 139 -2.82 -22.47 -24.78
CA ASN A 139 -1.63 -23.23 -25.06
C ASN A 139 -2.07 -24.68 -25.25
N LYS A 140 -2.25 -25.07 -26.51
CA LYS A 140 -2.56 -26.44 -26.92
C LYS A 140 -1.32 -27.33 -27.04
N ASP A 141 -0.16 -26.89 -26.54
CA ASP A 141 1.04 -27.70 -26.53
C ASP A 141 1.69 -27.67 -25.14
N ALA A 142 1.08 -28.43 -24.22
CA ALA A 142 1.82 -28.94 -23.08
C ALA A 142 2.82 -29.99 -23.61
N GLN A 143 4.03 -29.57 -23.92
CA GLN A 143 5.17 -30.47 -23.97
C GLN A 143 6.01 -30.24 -22.72
N GLU A 144 5.80 -31.16 -21.79
CA GLU A 144 6.64 -31.57 -20.68
C GLU A 144 8.13 -31.31 -20.93
N ILE A 145 8.73 -30.40 -20.17
CA ILE A 145 10.18 -30.37 -19.97
C ILE A 145 10.42 -30.50 -18.48
N CYS A 146 10.49 -31.77 -18.08
CA CYS A 146 11.10 -32.24 -16.85
C CYS A 146 12.52 -31.64 -16.71
N LEU A 147 12.84 -31.10 -15.54
CA LEU A 147 14.24 -30.80 -15.19
C LEU A 147 15.03 -32.13 -15.18
N PRO A 148 16.24 -32.19 -15.76
CA PRO A 148 17.05 -33.39 -15.71
C PRO A 148 17.57 -33.63 -14.27
N PRO A 149 17.65 -34.89 -13.80
CA PRO A 149 18.42 -35.22 -12.61
C PRO A 149 19.91 -35.22 -12.95
N GLY A 150 20.70 -34.56 -12.09
CA GLY A 150 22.16 -34.60 -12.05
C GLY A 150 22.63 -34.23 -10.66
#